data_AF-R5BQP2-F1
#
_entry.id   AF-R5BQP2-F1
#
_cell.length_a   1.000
_cell.length_b   1.000
_cell.length_c   1.000
_cell.angle_alpha   90.00
_cell.angle_beta   90.00
_cell.angle_gamma   90.00
#
_symmetry.space_group_name_H-M   'P 1'
#
loop_
_entity.id
_entity.type
_entity.pdbx_description
1 polymer ?
#
loop_
_entity_poly.entity_id
_entity_poly.type
_entity_poly.pdbx_seq_one_letter_code
_entity_poly.pdbx_strand_id
1 'polypeptide(L)'
;MFAGYILKKTASGTTSYIMESPSGGIGKTTDKGKATIFPSKAKIKRVKDHAPKKTSGFIIEELSKPEPNPGVTSDPIPIPAQQTKEIQSEDMSKRIVFPQETRMSVYNQSEGRCVYCGRFIPFDEMTIDHIVPLSKGGTNYEKNLQCCCKECNLMKQDLLECDFYKKMKEILKHQLKQKIRKIKRSVIKHRP
;
A
#
# COMPACT_ATOMS: atom_id res chain seq x y z
N MET A 1 -19.17 7.79 5.41
CA MET A 1 -18.15 7.26 4.44
C MET A 1 -18.11 5.72 4.44
N PHE A 2 -17.87 5.06 3.29
CA PHE A 2 -17.74 3.59 3.18
C PHE A 2 -16.44 3.05 3.82
N ALA A 3 -16.50 1.96 4.58
CA ALA A 3 -15.36 1.34 5.26
C ALA A 3 -14.99 -0.05 4.72
N GLY A 4 -15.93 -0.77 4.09
CA GLY A 4 -15.67 -2.10 3.53
C GLY A 4 -16.87 -3.03 3.68
N TYR A 5 -16.64 -4.32 3.41
CA TYR A 5 -17.63 -5.37 3.53
C TYR A 5 -17.15 -6.45 4.51
N ILE A 6 -18.07 -7.06 5.26
CA ILE A 6 -17.78 -8.27 6.02
C ILE A 6 -18.71 -9.40 5.58
N LEU A 7 -18.27 -10.64 5.78
CA LEU A 7 -19.11 -11.82 5.55
C LEU A 7 -19.64 -12.33 6.87
N LYS A 8 -20.98 -12.35 7.02
CA LYS A 8 -21.69 -12.76 8.24
C LYS A 8 -22.61 -13.95 7.97
N LYS A 9 -22.73 -14.87 8.92
CA LYS A 9 -23.73 -15.94 8.93
C LYS A 9 -24.28 -16.11 10.33
N THR A 10 -25.60 -16.12 10.48
CA THR A 10 -26.26 -16.40 11.75
C THR A 10 -26.92 -17.77 11.69
N ALA A 11 -26.60 -18.64 12.63
CA ALA A 11 -27.20 -19.97 12.75
C ALA A 11 -27.43 -20.27 14.24
N SER A 12 -28.65 -20.70 14.58
CA SER A 12 -29.03 -21.08 15.95
C SER A 12 -28.65 -20.04 17.02
N GLY A 13 -28.88 -18.75 16.74
CA GLY A 13 -28.56 -17.64 17.66
C GLY A 13 -27.10 -17.17 17.66
N THR A 14 -26.17 -17.95 17.09
CA THR A 14 -24.75 -17.58 17.02
C THR A 14 -24.43 -16.91 15.69
N THR A 15 -23.84 -15.73 15.74
CA THR A 15 -23.32 -15.03 14.55
C THR A 15 -21.85 -15.34 14.37
N SER A 16 -21.49 -15.82 13.18
CA SER A 16 -20.12 -16.05 12.75
C SER A 16 -19.74 -15.14 11.59
N TYR A 17 -18.48 -14.78 11.54
CA TYR A 17 -17.85 -13.95 10.52
C TYR A 17 -16.69 -14.69 9.87
N ILE A 18 -16.35 -14.34 8.63
CA ILE A 18 -15.16 -14.89 7.95
C ILE A 18 -13.90 -14.14 8.41
N MET A 19 -12.84 -14.91 8.65
CA MET A 19 -11.49 -14.42 8.96
C MET A 19 -10.49 -15.07 7.99
N GLU A 20 -9.57 -14.28 7.47
CA GLU A 20 -8.42 -14.69 6.66
C GLU A 20 -7.17 -14.64 7.55
N SER A 21 -6.51 -15.80 7.74
CA SER A 21 -5.25 -15.90 8.48
C SER A 21 -4.10 -15.26 7.68
N PRO A 22 -2.98 -14.88 8.33
CA PRO A 22 -1.81 -14.32 7.63
C PRO A 22 -1.23 -15.20 6.53
N SER A 23 -1.42 -16.52 6.61
CA SER A 23 -1.04 -17.50 5.60
C SER A 23 -2.07 -17.69 4.46
N GLY A 24 -3.12 -16.86 4.40
CA GLY A 24 -4.20 -16.96 3.41
C GLY A 24 -5.27 -18.01 3.74
N GLY A 25 -5.20 -18.64 4.92
CA GLY A 25 -6.18 -19.63 5.37
C GLY A 25 -7.54 -19.00 5.69
N ILE A 26 -8.63 -19.55 5.16
CA ILE A 26 -9.99 -19.11 5.48
C ILE A 26 -10.52 -19.83 6.72
N GLY A 27 -10.91 -19.05 7.73
CA GLY A 27 -11.49 -19.48 9.00
C GLY A 27 -12.82 -18.77 9.33
N LYS A 28 -13.38 -19.08 10.50
CA LYS A 28 -14.60 -18.46 11.04
C LYS A 28 -14.34 -17.96 12.45
N THR A 29 -14.90 -16.82 12.80
CA THR A 29 -14.82 -16.23 14.15
C THR A 29 -16.20 -15.77 14.60
N THR A 30 -16.50 -15.80 15.90
CA THR A 30 -17.73 -15.20 16.46
C THR A 30 -17.54 -13.73 16.84
N ASP A 31 -16.29 -13.27 16.93
CA ASP A 31 -15.92 -11.90 17.24
C ASP A 31 -15.92 -11.03 15.97
N LYS A 32 -16.78 -10.00 15.94
CA LYS A 32 -16.90 -9.06 14.82
C LYS A 32 -15.63 -8.23 14.63
N GLY A 33 -14.90 -7.90 15.70
CA GLY A 33 -13.65 -7.13 15.63
C GLY A 33 -12.50 -7.89 14.99
N LYS A 34 -12.59 -9.22 14.97
CA LYS A 34 -11.63 -10.12 14.32
C LYS A 34 -12.04 -10.56 12.91
N ALA A 35 -13.18 -10.08 12.41
CA ALA A 35 -13.64 -10.38 11.07
C ALA A 35 -12.77 -9.69 10.03
N THR A 36 -12.52 -10.37 8.91
CA THR A 36 -11.81 -9.75 7.78
C THR A 36 -12.72 -8.76 7.08
N ILE A 37 -12.25 -7.52 6.99
CA ILE A 37 -12.89 -6.46 6.20
C ILE A 37 -12.41 -6.61 4.75
N PHE A 38 -13.34 -6.93 3.86
CA PHE A 38 -13.09 -7.01 2.43
C PHE A 38 -13.26 -5.64 1.79
N PRO A 39 -12.29 -5.17 0.98
CA PRO A 39 -12.34 -3.85 0.36
C PRO A 39 -13.37 -3.79 -0.78
N SER A 40 -13.76 -4.94 -1.36
CA SER A 40 -14.68 -4.99 -2.49
C SER A 40 -15.47 -6.31 -2.55
N LYS A 41 -16.65 -6.24 -3.19
CA LYS A 41 -17.46 -7.43 -3.54
C LYS A 41 -16.69 -8.39 -4.47
N ALA A 42 -15.75 -7.88 -5.27
CA ALA A 42 -14.88 -8.70 -6.12
C ALA A 42 -13.92 -9.59 -5.31
N LYS A 43 -13.31 -9.07 -4.23
CA LYS A 43 -12.50 -9.91 -3.32
C LYS A 43 -13.36 -10.97 -2.63
N ILE A 44 -14.57 -10.61 -2.21
CA ILE A 44 -15.53 -11.57 -1.64
C ILE A 44 -15.87 -12.70 -2.61
N LYS A 45 -16.09 -12.39 -3.89
CA LYS A 45 -16.35 -13.41 -4.92
C LYS A 45 -15.20 -14.42 -5.00
N ARG A 46 -13.95 -13.95 -5.09
CA ARG A 46 -12.76 -14.81 -5.10
C ARG A 46 -12.66 -15.70 -3.87
N VAL A 47 -12.97 -15.18 -2.69
CA VAL A 47 -12.97 -15.95 -1.42
C VAL A 47 -14.08 -17.01 -1.41
N LYS A 48 -15.26 -16.69 -1.95
CA LYS A 48 -16.35 -17.66 -2.09
C LYS A 48 -16.01 -18.77 -3.09
N ASP A 49 -15.36 -18.42 -4.20
CA ASP A 49 -14.93 -19.37 -5.23
C ASP A 49 -13.80 -20.28 -4.73
N HIS A 50 -12.85 -19.75 -3.96
CA HIS A 50 -11.71 -20.50 -3.41
C HIS A 50 -12.08 -21.40 -2.23
N ALA A 51 -13.11 -21.01 -1.43
CA ALA A 51 -13.50 -21.74 -0.23
C ALA A 51 -15.03 -21.92 -0.11
N PRO A 52 -15.69 -22.61 -1.07
CA PRO A 52 -17.16 -22.69 -1.14
C PRO A 52 -17.77 -23.38 0.09
N LYS A 53 -17.14 -24.46 0.59
CA LYS A 53 -17.60 -25.16 1.80
C LYS A 53 -17.57 -24.28 3.05
N LYS A 54 -16.59 -23.38 3.16
CA LYS A 54 -16.38 -22.54 4.35
C LYS A 54 -17.22 -21.27 4.32
N THR A 55 -17.56 -20.77 3.13
CA THR A 55 -18.28 -19.52 2.90
C THR A 55 -19.76 -19.72 2.56
N SER A 56 -20.22 -20.97 2.46
CA SER A 56 -21.62 -21.31 2.19
C SER A 56 -22.57 -20.72 3.25
N GLY A 57 -23.55 -19.94 2.78
CA GLY A 57 -24.56 -19.27 3.60
C GLY A 57 -24.09 -17.99 4.30
N PHE A 58 -22.93 -17.44 3.95
CA PHE A 58 -22.50 -16.12 4.45
C PHE A 58 -23.01 -14.99 3.54
N ILE A 59 -23.67 -14.01 4.17
CA ILE A 59 -24.18 -12.78 3.56
C ILE A 59 -23.17 -11.64 3.66
N ILE A 60 -23.26 -10.68 2.75
CA ILE A 60 -22.38 -9.50 2.71
C ILE A 60 -23.03 -8.39 3.52
N GLU A 61 -22.33 -7.88 4.53
CA GLU A 61 -22.73 -6.70 5.32
C GLU A 61 -21.78 -5.55 5.00
N GLU A 62 -22.33 -4.38 4.68
CA GLU A 62 -21.59 -3.17 4.34
C GLU A 62 -21.31 -2.34 5.61
N LEU A 63 -20.05 -1.97 5.81
CA LEU A 63 -19.63 -1.14 6.95
C LEU A 63 -19.58 0.32 6.52
N SER A 64 -20.40 1.16 7.15
CA SER A 64 -20.26 2.61 7.14
C SER A 64 -19.32 3.04 8.27
N LYS A 65 -18.34 3.91 7.99
CA LYS A 65 -17.55 4.59 9.03
C LYS A 65 -18.53 5.33 9.95
N PRO A 66 -18.34 5.32 11.29
CA PRO A 66 -19.09 6.22 12.15
C PRO A 66 -18.79 7.66 11.70
N GLU A 67 -19.84 8.40 11.37
CA GLU A 67 -19.71 9.84 11.10
C GLU A 67 -19.16 10.53 12.37
N PRO A 68 -18.26 11.51 12.24
CA PRO A 68 -17.82 12.28 13.40
C PRO A 68 -19.03 13.02 13.99
N ASN A 69 -19.28 12.84 15.29
CA ASN A 69 -20.39 13.48 15.98
C ASN A 69 -20.35 15.01 15.77
N PRO A 70 -21.42 15.64 15.23
CA PRO A 70 -21.48 17.09 15.10
C PRO A 70 -21.90 17.67 16.45
N GLY A 71 -20.95 18.28 17.15
CA GLY A 71 -21.24 19.17 18.28
C GLY A 71 -20.46 18.84 19.54
N VAL A 72 -19.33 19.51 19.74
CA VAL A 72 -18.92 19.98 21.07
C VAL A 72 -18.29 21.36 20.88
N THR A 73 -18.98 22.36 21.39
CA THR A 73 -18.57 23.77 21.49
C THR A 73 -17.44 23.93 22.51
N SER A 74 -16.69 25.01 22.33
CA SER A 74 -15.45 25.40 23.00
C SER A 74 -15.62 25.75 24.49
N ASP A 75 -15.61 24.75 25.37
CA ASP A 75 -15.25 24.94 26.79
C ASP A 75 -14.48 23.71 27.30
N PRO A 76 -13.38 23.88 28.08
CA PRO A 76 -12.59 22.75 28.58
C PRO A 76 -13.31 22.05 29.74
N ILE A 77 -13.84 20.86 29.49
CA ILE A 77 -14.31 19.95 30.54
C ILE A 77 -13.09 19.20 31.13
N PRO A 78 -12.96 19.05 32.46
CA PRO A 78 -11.88 18.26 33.07
C PRO A 78 -12.02 16.79 32.67
N ILE A 79 -11.02 16.25 31.96
CA ILE A 79 -10.99 14.85 31.53
C ILE A 79 -10.56 13.98 32.72
N PRO A 80 -11.32 12.94 33.12
CA PRO A 80 -10.84 11.95 34.09
C PRO A 80 -9.74 11.10 33.45
N ALA A 81 -8.61 11.00 34.15
CA ALA A 81 -7.42 10.28 33.73
C ALA A 81 -7.69 8.79 33.46
N GLN A 82 -7.75 8.39 32.18
CA GLN A 82 -7.63 7.00 31.76
C GLN A 82 -6.73 6.90 30.51
N GLN A 83 -5.43 6.75 30.79
CA GLN A 83 -4.34 6.22 29.96
C GLN A 83 -4.56 6.17 28.44
N THR A 84 -4.34 7.30 27.78
CA THR A 84 -3.72 7.28 26.46
C THR A 84 -2.33 6.67 26.60
N LYS A 85 -2.07 5.50 26.01
CA LYS A 85 -0.70 5.09 25.72
C LYS A 85 -0.15 6.13 24.73
N GLU A 86 0.60 7.06 25.27
CA GLU A 86 1.48 7.95 24.52
C GLU A 86 2.32 7.08 23.58
N ILE A 87 2.01 7.13 22.29
CA ILE A 87 2.95 6.66 21.27
C ILE A 87 4.07 7.68 21.33
N GLN A 88 5.14 7.31 22.05
CA GLN A 88 6.31 8.14 22.22
C GLN A 88 6.78 8.62 20.85
N SER A 89 7.03 9.91 20.74
CA SER A 89 7.56 10.59 19.57
C SER A 89 8.97 10.09 19.28
N GLU A 90 9.06 8.90 18.68
CA GLU A 90 10.31 8.33 18.20
C GLU A 90 10.70 9.05 16.92
N ASP A 91 11.99 9.30 16.75
CA ASP A 91 12.61 10.00 15.63
C ASP A 91 12.13 9.44 14.26
N MET A 92 11.23 10.18 13.61
CA MET A 92 10.57 9.83 12.33
C MET A 92 11.55 9.74 11.14
N SER A 93 12.82 10.11 11.35
CA SER A 93 13.89 10.08 10.35
C SER A 93 14.70 8.78 10.35
N LYS A 94 14.48 7.87 11.31
CA LYS A 94 15.19 6.59 11.37
C LYS A 94 14.61 5.58 10.39
N ARG A 95 15.49 4.83 9.73
CA ARG A 95 15.09 3.71 8.86
C ARG A 95 14.58 2.55 9.73
N ILE A 96 13.39 2.05 9.40
CA ILE A 96 12.73 0.96 10.12
C ILE A 96 12.46 -0.23 9.21
N VAL A 97 12.18 -1.39 9.82
CA VAL A 97 11.58 -2.53 9.14
C VAL A 97 10.07 -2.34 9.17
N PHE A 98 9.45 -2.21 8.00
CA PHE A 98 8.00 -2.01 7.91
C PHE A 98 7.23 -3.30 8.20
N PRO A 99 6.12 -3.24 8.97
CA PRO A 99 5.21 -4.37 9.16
C PRO A 99 4.71 -4.93 7.83
N GLN A 100 4.39 -6.22 7.81
CA GLN A 100 3.89 -6.90 6.61
C GLN A 100 2.61 -6.25 6.07
N GLU A 101 1.74 -5.75 6.94
CA GLU A 101 0.52 -5.03 6.57
C GLU A 101 0.82 -3.76 5.76
N THR A 102 1.75 -2.92 6.26
CA THR A 102 2.19 -1.71 5.54
C THR A 102 2.84 -2.07 4.21
N ARG A 103 3.72 -3.08 4.18
CA ARG A 103 4.32 -3.58 2.94
C ARG A 103 3.26 -4.01 1.93
N MET A 104 2.27 -4.78 2.38
CA MET A 104 1.18 -5.27 1.55
C MET A 104 0.28 -4.15 1.05
N SER A 105 -0.01 -3.16 1.88
CA SER A 105 -0.79 -1.98 1.47
C SER A 105 -0.08 -1.21 0.35
N VAL A 106 1.20 -0.86 0.56
CA VAL A 106 2.03 -0.16 -0.43
C VAL A 106 2.16 -0.95 -1.74
N TYR A 107 2.30 -2.28 -1.66
CA TYR A 107 2.35 -3.15 -2.82
C TYR A 107 1.05 -3.16 -3.63
N ASN A 108 -0.09 -3.25 -2.95
CA ASN A 108 -1.39 -3.30 -3.60
C ASN A 108 -1.76 -1.99 -4.26
N GLN A 109 -1.33 -0.84 -3.71
CA GLN A 109 -1.54 0.48 -4.31
C GLN A 109 -0.93 0.60 -5.71
N SER A 110 0.18 -0.11 -5.99
CA SER A 110 0.84 -0.10 -7.29
C SER A 110 0.56 -1.35 -8.13
N GLU A 111 -0.39 -2.19 -7.71
CA GLU A 111 -0.69 -3.49 -8.36
C GLU A 111 0.56 -4.39 -8.53
N GLY A 112 1.48 -4.32 -7.56
CA GLY A 112 2.75 -5.05 -7.61
C GLY A 112 3.72 -4.56 -8.68
N ARG A 113 3.59 -3.30 -9.11
CA ARG A 113 4.50 -2.70 -10.09
C ARG A 113 5.41 -1.67 -9.45
N CYS A 114 6.63 -1.59 -9.96
CA CYS A 114 7.56 -0.52 -9.63
C CYS A 114 7.00 0.83 -10.10
N VAL A 115 6.91 1.81 -9.21
CA VAL A 115 6.43 3.16 -9.55
C VAL A 115 7.26 3.84 -10.64
N TYR A 116 8.56 3.55 -10.72
CA TYR A 116 9.47 4.23 -11.67
C TYR A 116 9.56 3.54 -13.03
N CYS A 117 9.70 2.21 -13.06
CA CYS A 117 9.92 1.48 -14.31
C CYS A 117 8.71 0.69 -14.80
N GLY A 118 7.64 0.58 -14.00
CA GLY A 118 6.40 -0.12 -14.34
C GLY A 118 6.51 -1.65 -14.40
N ARG A 119 7.69 -2.22 -14.18
CA ARG A 119 7.89 -3.68 -14.13
C ARG A 119 7.12 -4.28 -12.96
N PHE A 120 6.52 -5.44 -13.19
CA PHE A 120 5.96 -6.27 -12.14
C PHE A 120 7.08 -6.79 -11.21
N ILE A 121 6.87 -6.73 -9.90
CA ILE A 121 7.80 -7.16 -8.87
C ILE A 121 7.07 -8.19 -8.01
N PRO A 122 7.61 -9.40 -7.79
CA PRO A 122 7.12 -10.30 -6.75
C PRO A 122 7.09 -9.63 -5.36
N PHE A 123 6.11 -9.96 -4.51
CA PHE A 123 5.93 -9.30 -3.21
C PHE A 123 7.14 -9.47 -2.26
N ASP A 124 7.82 -10.61 -2.34
CA ASP A 124 9.04 -10.92 -1.60
C ASP A 124 10.27 -10.12 -2.09
N GLU A 125 10.30 -9.76 -3.36
CA GLU A 125 11.38 -8.96 -3.96
C GLU A 125 11.14 -7.45 -3.88
N MET A 126 9.93 -7.01 -3.51
CA MET A 126 9.61 -5.59 -3.41
C MET A 126 10.47 -4.88 -2.37
N THR A 127 10.87 -3.66 -2.69
CA THR A 127 11.41 -2.70 -1.71
C THR A 127 10.42 -1.56 -1.49
N ILE A 128 10.45 -1.00 -0.29
CA ILE A 128 9.74 0.25 0.01
C ILE A 128 10.72 1.39 -0.25
N ASP A 129 10.32 2.32 -1.10
CA ASP A 129 10.99 3.59 -1.32
C ASP A 129 10.22 4.71 -0.62
N HIS A 130 10.95 5.73 -0.16
CA HIS A 130 10.36 6.93 0.40
C HIS A 130 10.27 8.01 -0.68
N ILE A 131 9.07 8.55 -0.94
CA ILE A 131 8.83 9.63 -1.91
C ILE A 131 9.76 10.81 -1.59
N VAL A 132 9.66 11.32 -0.36
CA VAL A 132 10.65 12.21 0.25
C VAL A 132 11.60 11.36 1.10
N PRO A 133 12.90 11.29 0.79
CA PRO A 133 13.88 10.54 1.57
C PRO A 133 13.96 11.01 3.03
N LEU A 134 14.22 10.08 3.95
CA LEU A 134 14.36 10.40 5.38
C LEU A 134 15.45 11.45 5.66
N SER A 135 16.58 11.40 4.93
CA SER A 135 17.67 12.40 5.02
C SER A 135 17.25 13.82 4.59
N LYS A 136 16.09 13.95 3.94
CA LYS A 136 15.51 15.22 3.48
C LYS A 136 14.21 15.57 4.22
N GLY A 137 14.01 15.00 5.42
CA GLY A 137 12.83 15.26 6.25
C GLY A 137 11.61 14.41 5.89
N GLY A 138 11.80 13.34 5.12
CA GLY A 138 10.77 12.34 4.87
C GLY A 138 10.27 11.66 6.13
N THR A 139 9.07 11.07 6.06
CA THR A 139 8.44 10.34 7.17
C THR A 139 8.25 8.87 6.84
N ASN A 140 8.09 8.03 7.87
CA ASN A 140 7.72 6.62 7.71
C ASN A 140 6.20 6.39 7.55
N TYR A 141 5.41 7.46 7.41
CA TYR A 141 3.98 7.34 7.15
C TYR A 141 3.73 6.76 5.76
N GLU A 142 2.71 5.91 5.65
CA GLU A 142 2.36 5.21 4.42
C GLU A 142 2.18 6.15 3.21
N LYS A 143 1.68 7.38 3.42
CA LYS A 143 1.57 8.43 2.39
C LYS A 143 2.88 8.85 1.74
N ASN A 144 4.02 8.56 2.39
CA ASN A 144 5.37 8.84 1.90
C ASN A 144 6.08 7.57 1.40
N LEU A 145 5.40 6.42 1.37
CA LEU A 145 5.96 5.14 0.98
C LEU A 145 5.44 4.72 -0.39
N GLN A 146 6.27 4.05 -1.18
CA GLN A 146 5.89 3.54 -2.50
C GLN A 146 6.59 2.23 -2.86
N CYS A 147 5.96 1.44 -3.72
CA CYS A 147 6.50 0.18 -4.21
C CYS A 147 7.58 0.41 -5.26
N CYS A 148 8.77 -0.12 -5.03
CA CYS A 148 9.93 0.08 -5.89
C CYS A 148 10.75 -1.19 -6.05
N CYS A 149 11.28 -1.45 -7.25
CA CYS A 149 12.24 -2.52 -7.47
C CYS A 149 13.61 -2.13 -6.91
N LYS A 150 14.45 -3.12 -6.62
CA LYS A 150 15.77 -2.89 -6.00
C LYS A 150 16.65 -1.97 -6.83
N GLU A 151 16.62 -2.10 -8.15
CA GLU A 151 17.45 -1.31 -9.07
C GLU A 151 17.02 0.15 -9.13
N CYS A 152 15.72 0.42 -9.23
CA CYS A 152 15.19 1.78 -9.23
C CYS A 152 15.42 2.46 -7.89
N ASN A 153 15.19 1.75 -6.78
CA ASN A 153 15.42 2.28 -5.44
C ASN A 153 16.91 2.63 -5.23
N LEU A 154 17.81 1.73 -5.67
CA LEU A 154 19.26 1.99 -5.64
C LEU A 154 19.68 3.16 -6.53
N MET A 155 18.99 3.40 -7.65
CA MET A 155 19.29 4.53 -8.55
C MET A 155 18.79 5.87 -7.98
N LYS A 156 17.66 5.86 -7.27
CA LYS A 156 17.09 7.05 -6.63
C LYS A 156 17.90 7.48 -5.41
N GLN A 157 18.28 6.53 -4.55
CA GLN A 157 19.01 6.82 -3.30
C GLN A 157 18.27 7.84 -2.43
N ASP A 158 18.93 8.95 -2.07
CA ASP A 158 18.40 10.07 -1.31
C ASP A 158 17.97 11.25 -2.20
N LEU A 159 17.82 11.04 -3.51
CA LEU A 159 17.25 12.05 -4.39
C LEU A 159 15.77 12.26 -4.07
N LEU A 160 15.34 13.52 -4.15
CA LEU A 160 13.92 13.81 -4.25
C LEU A 160 13.41 13.24 -5.56
N GLU A 161 12.13 12.89 -5.61
CA GLU A 161 11.52 12.31 -6.80
C GLU A 161 11.68 13.23 -8.04
N CYS A 162 11.50 14.54 -7.86
CA CYS A 162 11.70 15.52 -8.95
C CYS A 162 13.14 15.52 -9.49
N ASP A 163 14.14 15.46 -8.61
CA ASP A 163 15.56 15.41 -8.97
C ASP A 163 15.88 14.09 -9.71
N PHE A 164 15.28 13.00 -9.26
CA PHE A 164 15.44 11.69 -9.86
C PHE A 164 14.92 11.67 -11.30
N TYR A 165 13.69 12.15 -11.55
CA TYR A 165 13.14 12.25 -12.90
C TYR A 165 13.96 13.18 -13.80
N LYS A 166 14.44 14.30 -13.27
CA LYS A 166 15.32 15.22 -14.01
C LYS A 166 16.61 14.51 -14.45
N LYS A 167 17.24 13.76 -13.54
CA LYS A 167 18.44 12.97 -13.83
C LYS A 167 18.17 11.91 -14.91
N MET A 168 17.07 11.15 -14.79
CA MET A 168 16.67 10.16 -15.79
C MET A 168 16.46 10.78 -17.17
N LYS A 169 15.78 11.93 -17.23
CA LYS A 169 15.51 12.67 -18.47
C LYS A 169 16.80 13.10 -19.16
N GLU A 170 17.77 13.64 -18.43
CA GLU A 170 19.05 14.06 -19.01
C GLU A 170 19.89 12.87 -19.49
N ILE A 171 19.88 11.75 -18.75
CA ILE A 171 20.52 10.49 -19.20
C ILE A 171 19.89 10.03 -20.53
N LEU A 172 18.56 9.93 -20.59
CA LEU A 172 17.86 9.48 -21.78
C LEU A 172 18.13 10.39 -22.99
N LYS A 173 18.09 11.70 -22.78
CA LYS A 173 18.41 12.71 -23.80
C LYS A 173 19.83 12.57 -24.33
N HIS A 174 20.82 12.34 -23.47
CA HIS A 174 22.19 12.09 -23.89
C HIS A 174 22.29 10.82 -24.76
N GLN A 175 21.70 9.71 -24.30
CA GLN A 175 21.74 8.44 -25.03
C GLN A 175 21.07 8.54 -26.41
N LEU A 176 19.93 9.23 -26.50
CA LEU A 176 19.25 9.48 -27.77
C LEU A 176 20.12 10.29 -28.73
N LYS A 177 20.75 11.37 -28.25
CA LYS A 177 21.69 12.18 -29.05
C LYS A 177 22.84 11.33 -29.59
N GLN A 178 23.41 10.45 -28.76
CA GLN A 178 24.50 9.55 -29.17
C GLN A 178 24.05 8.55 -30.23
N LYS A 179 22.86 7.95 -30.09
CA LYS A 179 22.27 7.06 -31.11
C LYS A 179 22.06 7.79 -32.44
N ILE A 180 21.48 8.99 -32.41
CA ILE A 180 21.28 9.81 -33.63
C ILE A 180 22.62 10.13 -34.30
N ARG A 181 23.65 10.51 -33.53
CA ARG A 181 25.00 10.78 -34.07
C ARG A 181 25.60 9.54 -34.73
N LYS A 182 25.43 8.35 -34.13
CA LYS A 182 25.90 7.09 -34.72
C LYS A 182 25.18 6.77 -36.04
N ILE A 183 23.85 6.92 -36.08
CA ILE A 183 23.04 6.71 -37.30
C ILE A 183 23.50 7.68 -38.40
N LYS A 184 23.62 8.98 -38.11
CA LYS A 184 24.08 9.97 -39.10
C LYS A 184 25.46 9.63 -39.67
N ARG A 185 26.42 9.23 -38.82
CA ARG A 185 27.75 8.80 -39.29
C ARG A 185 27.70 7.55 -40.17
N SER A 186 26.83 6.59 -39.84
CA SER A 186 26.63 5.38 -40.63
C SER A 186 26.03 5.67 -42.00
N VAL A 187 25.02 6.55 -42.08
CA VAL A 187 24.40 6.97 -43.35
C VAL A 187 25.38 7.73 -44.23
N ILE A 188 26.20 8.63 -43.66
CA ILE A 188 27.23 9.37 -44.43
C ILE A 188 28.29 8.43 -45.02
N LYS A 189 28.67 7.36 -44.31
CA LYS A 189 29.65 6.37 -44.79
C LYS A 189 29.15 5.50 -45.96
N HIS A 190 27.83 5.42 -46.19
CA HIS A 190 27.23 4.57 -47.22
C HIS A 190 26.53 5.40 -48.32
N ARG A 191 26.84 6.70 -48.41
CA ARG A 191 26.41 7.53 -49.53
C ARG A 191 27.41 7.30 -50.69
N PRO A 192 26.94 6.87 -51.88
CA PRO A 192 27.81 6.63 -53.04
C PRO A 192 28.54 7.89 -53.50
#